data_AF-A0AAN5AYB0-F1
#
_entry.id   AF-A0AAN5AYB0-F1
#
_cell.length_a   1.000
_cell.length_b   1.000
_cell.length_c   1.000
_cell.angle_alpha   90.00
_cell.angle_beta   90.00
_cell.angle_gamma   90.00
#
_symmetry.space_group_name_H-M   'P 1'
#
loop_
_entity.id
_entity.type
_entity.pdbx_description
1 polymer ?
#
loop_
_entity_poly.entity_id
_entity_poly.type
_entity_poly.pdbx_seq_one_letter_code
_entity_poly.pdbx_strand_id
1 'polypeptide(L)'
;MKTEDIENQDEQKWKSVNQLLSRAGSRLNILEEEIDVEVQHQYMDLLEHLIKGGDFKALREDAIVHVQDLFDEAVDAEKKKTLLILLSMVDDISIYRSIESFQKQDTPIKPWATIALQQSRMLIQSNLLDESTVFVSTGLGGHDTLLRYFCVYVANEGVTLQPFQWDIAQKETELVISKSQGEIEQIEQFEKYITFTLLLPIEANLKEIFNSIIDECNTYGNFLSENIIITNVKKLSTKEIEDFLETKSPPKHKSRPF
;
A
#
# COMPACT_ATOMS: atom_id res chain seq x y z
N MET A 1 27.41 -1.87 20.24
CA MET A 1 28.15 -2.17 18.99
C MET A 1 27.44 -3.19 18.08
N LYS A 2 26.11 -3.39 18.17
CA LYS A 2 25.33 -4.19 17.19
C LYS A 2 24.06 -3.49 16.70
N THR A 3 23.63 -2.44 17.38
CA THR A 3 22.38 -1.71 17.06
C THR A 3 22.61 -0.58 16.04
N GLU A 4 23.76 0.11 16.12
CA GLU A 4 24.13 1.20 15.19
C GLU A 4 24.41 0.71 13.76
N ASP A 5 24.89 -0.53 13.60
CA ASP A 5 25.19 -1.09 12.27
C ASP A 5 23.93 -1.53 11.49
N ILE A 6 22.84 -1.85 12.20
CA ILE A 6 21.56 -2.24 11.59
C ILE A 6 20.81 -0.99 11.11
N GLU A 7 20.78 0.07 11.92
CA GLU A 7 20.21 1.37 11.52
C GLU A 7 20.94 1.96 10.31
N ASN A 8 22.27 1.87 10.25
CA ASN A 8 23.05 2.36 9.11
C ASN A 8 22.79 1.59 7.81
N GLN A 9 22.54 0.28 7.89
CA GLN A 9 22.21 -0.53 6.71
C GLN A 9 20.81 -0.23 6.17
N ASP A 10 19.83 -0.03 7.05
CA ASP A 10 18.50 0.40 6.64
C ASP A 10 18.55 1.81 6.07
N GLU A 11 19.29 2.73 6.68
CA GLU A 11 19.44 4.10 6.17
C GLU A 11 20.15 4.16 4.81
N GLN A 12 21.14 3.28 4.56
CA GLN A 12 21.80 3.15 3.26
C GLN A 12 20.92 2.51 2.19
N LYS A 13 20.10 1.51 2.56
CA LYS A 13 19.07 0.94 1.67
C LYS A 13 18.03 2.01 1.33
N TRP A 14 17.53 2.76 2.31
CA TRP A 14 16.59 3.87 2.13
C TRP A 14 17.16 4.99 1.26
N LYS A 15 18.44 5.37 1.45
CA LYS A 15 19.12 6.36 0.59
C LYS A 15 19.28 5.85 -0.84
N SER A 16 19.56 4.56 -1.03
CA SER A 16 19.65 3.96 -2.38
C SER A 16 18.29 3.85 -3.06
N VAL A 17 17.25 3.49 -2.31
CA VAL A 17 15.86 3.46 -2.77
C VAL A 17 15.39 4.88 -3.12
N ASN A 18 15.61 5.88 -2.27
CA ASN A 18 15.30 7.27 -2.57
C ASN A 18 16.10 7.83 -3.75
N GLN A 19 17.36 7.42 -3.93
CA GLN A 19 18.14 7.78 -5.13
C GLN A 19 17.62 7.12 -6.41
N LEU A 20 17.09 5.91 -6.32
CA LEU A 20 16.44 5.22 -7.44
C LEU A 20 15.09 5.87 -7.78
N LEU A 21 14.30 6.25 -6.77
CA LEU A 21 12.99 6.90 -6.91
C LEU A 21 13.11 8.34 -7.44
N SER A 22 14.06 9.12 -6.93
CA SER A 22 14.33 10.48 -7.42
C SER A 22 14.93 10.53 -8.83
N ARG A 23 15.60 9.45 -9.28
CA ARG A 23 16.00 9.28 -10.69
C ARG A 23 14.84 8.81 -11.58
N ALA A 24 13.84 8.16 -11.00
CA ALA A 24 12.64 7.69 -11.70
C ALA A 24 11.63 8.83 -11.93
N GLY A 25 11.47 9.79 -11.02
CA GLY A 25 10.62 10.97 -11.24
C GLY A 25 9.21 10.63 -11.73
N SER A 26 8.67 11.39 -12.71
CA SER A 26 7.34 11.24 -13.35
C SER A 26 7.08 9.91 -14.10
N ARG A 27 7.82 8.85 -13.77
CA ARG A 27 7.84 7.52 -14.41
C ARG A 27 7.43 6.41 -13.43
N LEU A 28 6.81 6.78 -12.31
CA LEU A 28 6.35 5.88 -11.26
C LEU A 28 4.89 5.52 -11.54
N ASN A 29 4.64 4.22 -11.68
CA ASN A 29 3.31 3.68 -11.96
C ASN A 29 2.83 3.00 -10.68
N ILE A 30 2.01 3.71 -9.91
CA ILE A 30 1.56 3.28 -8.59
C ILE A 30 0.32 2.41 -8.76
N LEU A 31 0.27 1.27 -8.05
CA LEU A 31 -0.83 0.31 -8.13
C LEU A 31 -2.13 0.95 -7.61
N GLU A 32 -3.22 0.89 -8.38
CA GLU A 32 -4.50 1.52 -8.00
C GLU A 32 -5.38 0.63 -7.10
N GLU A 33 -5.11 -0.68 -6.99
CA GLU A 33 -5.93 -1.63 -6.25
C GLU A 33 -5.23 -2.12 -4.96
N GLU A 34 -5.97 -2.15 -3.84
CA GLU A 34 -5.51 -2.76 -2.59
C GLU A 34 -5.34 -4.27 -2.77
N ILE A 35 -4.12 -4.78 -2.64
CA ILE A 35 -3.83 -6.23 -2.76
C ILE A 35 -3.21 -6.70 -1.47
N ASP A 36 -3.74 -7.79 -0.94
CA ASP A 36 -3.17 -8.48 0.22
C ASP A 36 -1.71 -8.88 -0.06
N VAL A 37 -0.81 -8.43 0.81
CA VAL A 37 0.64 -8.69 0.75
C VAL A 37 0.94 -10.19 0.76
N GLU A 38 0.13 -11.01 1.43
CA GLU A 38 0.30 -12.46 1.46
C GLU A 38 0.06 -13.08 0.08
N VAL A 39 -0.95 -12.59 -0.65
CA VAL A 39 -1.22 -13.03 -2.02
C VAL A 39 -0.10 -12.60 -2.97
N GLN A 40 0.44 -11.39 -2.81
CA GLN A 40 1.60 -10.94 -3.58
C GLN A 40 2.82 -11.84 -3.35
N HIS A 41 3.12 -12.21 -2.11
CA HIS A 41 4.21 -13.14 -1.82
C HIS A 41 4.02 -14.51 -2.48
N GLN A 42 2.83 -15.11 -2.35
CA GLN A 42 2.53 -16.40 -2.98
C GLN A 42 2.65 -16.35 -4.51
N TYR A 43 2.21 -15.24 -5.10
CA TYR A 43 2.33 -15.00 -6.54
C TYR A 43 3.81 -14.96 -6.98
N MET A 44 4.64 -14.20 -6.25
CA MET A 44 6.05 -14.03 -6.57
C MET A 44 6.85 -15.33 -6.37
N ASP A 45 6.55 -16.10 -5.32
CA ASP A 45 7.18 -17.40 -5.07
C ASP A 45 6.90 -18.37 -6.22
N LEU A 46 5.65 -18.42 -6.71
CA LEU A 46 5.29 -19.29 -7.83
C LEU A 46 5.90 -18.82 -9.15
N LEU A 47 5.93 -17.52 -9.41
CA LEU A 47 6.62 -16.94 -10.56
C LEU A 47 8.11 -17.28 -10.55
N GLU A 48 8.79 -17.12 -9.42
CA GLU A 48 10.21 -17.44 -9.27
C GLU A 48 10.47 -18.94 -9.51
N HIS A 49 9.59 -19.81 -9.00
CA HIS A 49 9.66 -21.24 -9.25
C HIS A 49 9.52 -21.58 -10.74
N LEU A 50 8.56 -20.98 -11.44
CA LEU A 50 8.35 -21.18 -12.88
C LEU A 50 9.54 -20.69 -13.71
N ILE A 51 10.15 -19.55 -13.36
CA ILE A 51 11.33 -19.02 -14.05
C ILE A 51 12.54 -19.94 -13.84
N LYS A 52 12.76 -20.42 -12.61
CA LYS A 52 13.86 -21.34 -12.27
C LYS A 52 13.71 -22.74 -12.88
N GLY A 53 12.48 -23.12 -13.28
CA GLY A 53 12.16 -24.40 -13.89
C GLY A 53 12.74 -24.62 -15.29
N GLY A 54 13.33 -23.61 -15.93
CA GLY A 54 14.05 -23.73 -17.22
C GLY A 54 13.15 -23.76 -18.47
N ASP A 55 11.93 -24.27 -18.37
CA ASP A 55 10.96 -24.37 -19.48
C ASP A 55 9.98 -23.19 -19.57
N PHE A 56 10.28 -22.07 -18.90
CA PHE A 56 9.38 -20.91 -18.78
C PHE A 56 8.84 -20.41 -20.13
N LYS A 57 9.68 -20.40 -21.17
CA LYS A 57 9.26 -19.95 -22.51
C LYS A 57 8.22 -20.88 -23.14
N ALA A 58 8.40 -22.20 -23.01
CA ALA A 58 7.47 -23.18 -23.55
C ALA A 58 6.14 -23.15 -22.78
N LEU A 59 6.20 -23.05 -21.45
CA LEU A 59 5.02 -22.89 -20.59
C LEU A 59 4.22 -21.64 -20.95
N ARG A 60 4.91 -20.53 -21.26
CA ARG A 60 4.26 -19.29 -21.69
C ARG A 60 3.55 -19.45 -23.04
N GLU A 61 4.20 -20.09 -24.01
CA GLU A 61 3.60 -20.36 -25.33
C GLU A 61 2.37 -21.28 -25.20
N ASP A 62 2.44 -22.29 -24.33
CA ASP A 62 1.32 -23.17 -23.98
C ASP A 62 0.16 -22.39 -23.33
N ALA A 63 0.47 -21.52 -22.36
CA ALA A 63 -0.53 -20.71 -21.68
C ALA A 63 -1.32 -19.80 -22.63
N ILE A 64 -0.68 -19.25 -23.68
CA ILE A 64 -1.35 -18.43 -24.71
C ILE A 64 -2.43 -19.24 -25.44
N VAL A 65 -2.13 -20.50 -25.79
CA VAL A 65 -3.11 -21.40 -26.44
C VAL A 65 -4.26 -21.72 -25.49
N HIS A 66 -3.94 -21.87 -24.21
CA HIS A 66 -4.87 -22.24 -23.14
C HIS A 66 -5.52 -21.05 -22.41
N VAL A 67 -5.52 -19.85 -22.99
CA VAL A 67 -6.10 -18.65 -22.35
C VAL A 67 -7.59 -18.81 -22.01
N GLN A 68 -8.33 -19.60 -22.80
CA GLN A 68 -9.76 -19.86 -22.58
C GLN A 68 -10.02 -20.70 -21.33
N ASP A 69 -9.03 -21.47 -20.86
CA ASP A 69 -9.12 -22.32 -19.69
C ASP A 69 -9.29 -21.50 -18.39
N LEU A 70 -8.97 -20.20 -18.42
CA LEU A 70 -9.31 -19.27 -17.33
C LEU A 70 -10.82 -19.24 -17.07
N PHE A 71 -11.63 -19.32 -18.13
CA PHE A 71 -13.08 -19.23 -18.07
C PHE A 71 -13.78 -20.58 -17.91
N ASP A 72 -13.05 -21.69 -17.98
CA ASP A 72 -13.61 -23.03 -17.83
C ASP A 72 -13.76 -23.39 -16.35
N GLU A 73 -14.98 -23.70 -15.92
CA GLU A 73 -15.28 -24.11 -14.53
C GLU A 73 -14.70 -25.50 -14.17
N ALA A 74 -14.38 -26.33 -15.16
CA ALA A 74 -13.77 -27.65 -14.94
C ALA A 74 -12.28 -27.57 -14.59
N VAL A 75 -11.64 -26.41 -14.82
CA VAL A 75 -10.22 -26.21 -14.57
C VAL A 75 -10.00 -25.79 -13.11
N ASP A 76 -9.07 -26.46 -12.46
CA ASP A 76 -8.74 -26.20 -11.06
C ASP A 76 -8.12 -24.80 -10.84
N ALA A 77 -8.28 -24.29 -9.62
CA ALA A 77 -7.81 -22.95 -9.27
C ALA A 77 -6.28 -22.80 -9.35
N GLU A 78 -5.50 -23.86 -9.10
CA GLU A 78 -4.03 -23.85 -9.15
C GLU A 78 -3.49 -23.70 -10.57
N LYS A 79 -4.11 -24.38 -11.54
CA LYS A 79 -3.84 -24.22 -12.97
C LYS A 79 -4.21 -22.82 -13.44
N LYS A 80 -5.35 -22.28 -13.00
CA LYS A 80 -5.73 -20.90 -13.33
C LYS A 80 -4.74 -19.88 -12.77
N LYS A 81 -4.24 -20.05 -11.54
CA LYS A 81 -3.17 -19.21 -10.97
C LYS A 81 -1.90 -19.27 -11.82
N THR A 82 -1.50 -20.47 -12.23
CA THR A 82 -0.33 -20.68 -13.09
C THR A 82 -0.50 -20.01 -14.46
N LEU A 83 -1.68 -20.18 -15.08
CA LEU A 83 -2.05 -19.50 -16.33
C LEU A 83 -1.99 -17.98 -16.18
N LEU A 84 -2.58 -17.42 -15.12
CA LEU A 84 -2.55 -15.98 -14.86
C LEU A 84 -1.11 -15.43 -14.76
N ILE A 85 -0.21 -16.15 -14.07
CA ILE A 85 1.20 -15.76 -14.00
C ILE A 85 1.86 -15.78 -15.37
N LEU A 86 1.71 -16.87 -16.11
CA LEU A 86 2.34 -17.01 -17.42
C LEU A 86 1.82 -15.98 -18.42
N LEU A 87 0.51 -15.75 -18.45
CA LEU A 87 -0.17 -14.79 -19.32
C LEU A 87 0.20 -13.34 -18.97
N SER A 88 0.45 -13.03 -17.70
CA SER A 88 0.86 -11.67 -17.29
C SER A 88 2.21 -11.23 -17.89
N MET A 89 3.04 -12.20 -18.26
CA MET A 89 4.37 -12.00 -18.85
C MET A 89 4.33 -12.04 -20.39
N VAL A 90 3.15 -11.96 -20.98
CA VAL A 90 2.92 -11.89 -22.43
C VAL A 90 2.59 -10.45 -22.81
N ASP A 91 3.40 -9.89 -23.71
CA ASP A 91 3.14 -8.59 -24.32
C ASP A 91 2.14 -8.72 -25.48
N ASP A 92 0.88 -8.93 -25.13
CA ASP A 92 -0.23 -8.99 -26.09
C ASP A 92 -1.48 -8.35 -25.48
N ILE A 93 -2.02 -7.33 -26.15
CA ILE A 93 -3.21 -6.58 -25.74
C ILE A 93 -4.45 -7.50 -25.63
N SER A 94 -4.53 -8.53 -26.46
CA SER A 94 -5.61 -9.53 -26.44
C SER A 94 -5.56 -10.34 -25.15
N ILE A 95 -4.36 -10.75 -24.74
CA ILE A 95 -4.14 -11.49 -23.49
C ILE A 95 -4.43 -10.59 -22.28
N TYR A 96 -3.96 -9.34 -22.30
CA TYR A 96 -4.33 -8.34 -21.29
C TYR A 96 -5.85 -8.22 -21.13
N ARG A 97 -6.59 -8.12 -22.23
CA ARG A 97 -8.07 -8.05 -22.21
C ARG A 97 -8.72 -9.33 -21.69
N SER A 98 -8.13 -10.50 -21.95
CA SER A 98 -8.59 -11.77 -21.38
C SER A 98 -8.41 -11.80 -19.85
N ILE A 99 -7.25 -11.37 -19.34
CA ILE A 99 -7.02 -11.27 -17.90
C ILE A 99 -7.98 -10.25 -17.28
N GLU A 100 -8.20 -9.10 -17.94
CA GLU A 100 -9.14 -8.05 -17.48
C GLU A 100 -10.57 -8.58 -17.40
N SER A 101 -10.99 -9.35 -18.40
CA SER A 101 -12.32 -9.96 -18.43
C SER A 101 -12.49 -11.01 -17.33
N PHE A 102 -11.44 -11.77 -17.03
CA PHE A 102 -11.44 -12.75 -15.95
C PHE A 102 -11.45 -12.09 -14.57
N GLN A 103 -10.68 -11.00 -14.37
CA GLN A 103 -10.62 -10.25 -13.11
C GLN A 103 -11.97 -9.64 -12.70
N LYS A 104 -12.81 -9.27 -13.68
CA LYS A 104 -14.18 -8.78 -13.44
C LYS A 104 -15.12 -9.85 -12.90
N GLN A 105 -14.77 -11.13 -13.02
CA GLN A 105 -15.56 -12.23 -12.45
C GLN A 105 -15.31 -12.36 -10.95
N ASP A 106 -16.36 -12.64 -10.20
CA ASP A 106 -16.26 -12.84 -8.76
C ASP A 106 -15.80 -14.27 -8.45
N THR A 107 -14.49 -14.49 -8.51
CA THR A 107 -13.84 -15.79 -8.28
C THR A 107 -12.95 -15.74 -7.03
N PRO A 108 -12.75 -16.87 -6.33
CA PRO A 108 -11.81 -16.94 -5.19
C PRO A 108 -10.36 -16.55 -5.54
N ILE A 109 -10.00 -16.62 -6.82
CA ILE A 109 -8.65 -16.26 -7.32
C ILE A 109 -8.60 -14.87 -7.96
N LYS A 110 -9.66 -14.05 -7.81
CA LYS A 110 -9.67 -12.66 -8.26
C LYS A 110 -8.44 -11.85 -7.80
N PRO A 111 -7.92 -11.99 -6.55
CA PRO A 111 -6.69 -11.30 -6.15
C PRO A 111 -5.48 -11.64 -7.03
N TRP A 112 -5.37 -12.90 -7.48
CA TRP A 112 -4.31 -13.32 -8.41
C TRP A 112 -4.50 -12.73 -9.80
N ALA A 113 -5.75 -12.65 -10.26
CA ALA A 113 -6.09 -12.02 -11.54
C ALA A 113 -5.79 -10.52 -11.53
N THR A 114 -6.04 -9.84 -10.42
CA THR A 114 -5.64 -8.43 -10.21
C THR A 114 -4.13 -8.26 -10.33
N ILE A 115 -3.31 -9.07 -9.64
CA ILE A 115 -1.85 -8.98 -9.74
C ILE A 115 -1.37 -9.25 -11.17
N ALA A 116 -1.90 -10.29 -11.81
CA ALA A 116 -1.56 -10.64 -13.18
C ALA A 116 -1.94 -9.54 -14.19
N LEU A 117 -3.10 -8.92 -14.02
CA LEU A 117 -3.55 -7.82 -14.86
C LEU A 117 -2.60 -6.62 -14.76
N GLN A 118 -2.18 -6.30 -13.53
CA GLN A 118 -1.25 -5.21 -13.27
C GLN A 118 0.12 -5.48 -13.88
N GLN A 119 0.65 -6.70 -13.74
CA GLN A 119 1.92 -7.09 -14.39
C GLN A 119 1.83 -7.02 -15.91
N SER A 120 0.73 -7.48 -16.50
CA SER A 120 0.49 -7.38 -17.94
C SER A 120 0.43 -5.92 -18.41
N ARG A 121 -0.28 -5.05 -17.68
CA ARG A 121 -0.35 -3.61 -17.95
C ARG A 121 1.04 -2.98 -17.92
N MET A 122 1.83 -3.33 -16.91
CA MET A 122 3.21 -2.86 -16.71
C MET A 122 4.13 -3.29 -17.86
N LEU A 123 4.06 -4.55 -18.29
CA LEU A 123 4.87 -5.07 -19.39
C LEU A 123 4.56 -4.34 -20.69
N ILE A 124 3.27 -4.20 -21.03
CA ILE A 124 2.80 -3.50 -22.23
C ILE A 124 3.24 -2.03 -22.19
N GLN A 125 3.09 -1.35 -21.05
CA GLN A 125 3.51 0.04 -20.89
C GLN A 125 5.02 0.22 -21.01
N SER A 126 5.82 -0.67 -20.41
CA SER A 126 7.29 -0.60 -20.52
C SER A 126 7.77 -0.83 -21.96
N ASN A 127 7.17 -1.77 -22.69
CA ASN A 127 7.50 -2.03 -24.09
C ASN A 127 7.05 -0.91 -25.04
N LEU A 128 5.93 -0.25 -24.75
CA LEU A 128 5.47 0.94 -25.51
C LEU A 128 6.37 2.15 -25.28
N LEU A 129 7.01 2.25 -24.12
CA LEU A 129 7.80 3.41 -23.69
C LEU A 129 9.32 3.23 -23.88
N ASP A 130 9.82 2.05 -24.27
CA ASP A 130 11.25 1.71 -24.39
C ASP A 130 12.08 2.07 -23.11
N GLU A 131 11.43 2.06 -21.94
CA GLU A 131 12.00 2.55 -20.68
C GLU A 131 11.81 1.53 -19.52
N SER A 132 12.85 1.40 -18.68
CA SER A 132 12.81 0.60 -17.45
C SER A 132 12.08 1.37 -16.35
N THR A 133 10.83 1.00 -16.08
CA THR A 133 9.99 1.59 -15.02
C THR A 133 10.37 1.02 -13.64
N VAL A 134 10.55 1.90 -12.65
CA VAL A 134 10.81 1.54 -11.24
C VAL A 134 9.48 1.49 -10.51
N PHE A 135 9.19 0.38 -9.81
CA PHE A 135 7.90 0.13 -9.16
C PHE A 135 7.94 0.30 -7.65
N VAL A 136 6.87 0.83 -7.08
CA VAL A 136 6.62 0.89 -5.63
C VAL A 136 5.30 0.17 -5.37
N SER A 137 5.36 -1.03 -4.79
CA SER A 137 4.16 -1.73 -4.31
C SER A 137 3.74 -1.11 -2.98
N THR A 138 2.55 -0.51 -2.93
CA THR A 138 1.91 -0.08 -1.69
C THR A 138 0.56 -0.76 -1.59
N GLY A 139 0.21 -1.30 -0.41
CA GLY A 139 -1.03 -2.05 -0.24
C GLY A 139 -2.29 -1.16 -0.24
N LEU A 140 -2.14 0.16 -0.08
CA LEU A 140 -3.22 1.16 -0.27
C LEU A 140 -3.21 1.81 -1.66
N GLY A 141 -2.19 1.54 -2.46
CA GLY A 141 -2.03 2.14 -3.78
C GLY A 141 -1.69 3.63 -3.77
N GLY A 142 -2.10 4.33 -4.84
CA GLY A 142 -1.94 5.77 -5.03
C GLY A 142 -2.42 6.21 -6.41
N HIS A 143 -2.19 7.47 -6.79
CA HIS A 143 -2.53 8.02 -8.10
C HIS A 143 -1.46 9.00 -8.58
N ASP A 144 -1.14 8.99 -9.87
CA ASP A 144 -0.01 9.72 -10.47
C ASP A 144 1.33 9.46 -9.76
N THR A 145 1.89 10.48 -9.10
CA THR A 145 3.11 10.42 -8.29
C THR A 145 2.84 10.41 -6.79
N LEU A 146 1.57 10.33 -6.39
CA LEU A 146 1.13 10.39 -5.00
C LEU A 146 0.83 8.99 -4.46
N LEU A 147 1.38 8.68 -3.29
CA LEU A 147 1.09 7.46 -2.54
C LEU A 147 -0.02 7.69 -1.53
N ARG A 148 -0.88 6.67 -1.39
CA ARG A 148 -1.95 6.67 -0.40
C ARG A 148 -1.43 6.22 0.96
N TYR A 149 -1.71 7.03 1.97
CA TYR A 149 -1.42 6.77 3.37
C TYR A 149 -2.71 6.81 4.18
N PHE A 150 -2.90 5.80 5.01
CA PHE A 150 -3.90 5.82 6.08
C PHE A 150 -3.22 6.25 7.38
N CYS A 151 -3.74 7.32 7.97
CA CYS A 151 -3.18 7.95 9.15
C CYS A 151 -4.22 8.00 10.27
N VAL A 152 -3.78 7.76 11.50
CA VAL A 152 -4.61 7.85 12.70
C VAL A 152 -3.93 8.78 13.69
N TYR A 153 -4.56 9.94 13.94
CA TYR A 153 -4.18 10.86 14.99
C TYR A 153 -4.93 10.50 16.26
N VAL A 154 -4.19 10.25 17.32
CA VAL A 154 -4.74 9.77 18.60
C VAL A 154 -4.89 10.95 19.54
N ALA A 155 -6.00 11.02 20.27
CA ALA A 155 -6.16 12.01 21.33
C ALA A 155 -5.27 11.67 22.54
N ASN A 156 -4.87 12.69 23.30
CA ASN A 156 -4.14 12.45 24.55
C ASN A 156 -4.96 11.62 25.55
N GLU A 157 -4.28 10.91 26.45
CA GLU A 157 -4.94 10.01 27.40
C GLU A 157 -5.98 10.76 28.25
N GLY A 158 -7.20 10.24 28.28
CA GLY A 158 -8.32 10.87 29.00
C GLY A 158 -8.98 12.05 28.28
N VAL A 159 -8.54 12.41 27.07
CA VAL A 159 -9.17 13.43 26.23
C VAL A 159 -10.19 12.79 25.29
N THR A 160 -11.40 13.35 25.28
CA THR A 160 -12.42 13.07 24.26
C THR A 160 -12.48 14.25 23.30
N LEU A 161 -12.19 13.99 22.04
CA LEU A 161 -12.18 15.00 21.00
C LEU A 161 -13.57 15.62 20.82
N GLN A 162 -13.60 16.94 20.81
CA GLN A 162 -14.79 17.74 20.60
C GLN A 162 -14.90 18.17 19.13
N PRO A 163 -16.10 18.55 18.65
CA PRO A 163 -16.28 18.95 17.25
C PRO A 163 -15.34 20.05 16.75
N PHE A 164 -15.00 21.02 17.61
CA PHE A 164 -14.05 22.07 17.25
C PHE A 164 -12.61 21.56 17.07
N GLN A 165 -12.22 20.50 17.79
CA GLN A 165 -10.89 19.87 17.69
C GLN A 165 -10.78 19.06 16.40
N TRP A 166 -11.88 18.44 15.95
CA TRP A 166 -11.94 17.80 14.63
C TRP A 166 -11.76 18.82 13.50
N ASP A 167 -12.44 19.97 13.60
CA ASP A 167 -12.33 21.05 12.60
C ASP A 167 -10.91 21.64 12.55
N ILE A 168 -10.26 21.83 13.70
CA ILE A 168 -8.86 22.26 13.76
C ILE A 168 -7.96 21.22 13.09
N ALA A 169 -8.06 19.94 13.50
CA ALA A 169 -7.22 18.88 12.95
C ALA A 169 -7.40 18.73 11.44
N GLN A 170 -8.63 18.84 10.93
CA GLN A 170 -8.91 18.84 9.51
C GLN A 170 -8.24 20.00 8.78
N LYS A 171 -8.42 21.24 9.27
CA LYS A 171 -7.87 22.44 8.63
C LYS A 171 -6.35 22.48 8.62
N GLU A 172 -5.71 22.11 9.73
CA GLU A 172 -4.25 22.07 9.80
C GLU A 172 -3.69 20.96 8.90
N THR A 173 -4.33 19.79 8.89
CA THR A 173 -3.96 18.70 7.96
C THR A 173 -4.10 19.17 6.52
N GLU A 174 -5.23 19.78 6.14
CA GLU A 174 -5.45 20.27 4.77
C GLU A 174 -4.40 21.30 4.35
N LEU A 175 -4.04 22.20 5.26
CA LEU A 175 -3.04 23.24 5.01
C LEU A 175 -1.62 22.66 4.80
N VAL A 176 -1.18 21.73 5.65
CA VAL A 176 0.16 21.13 5.53
C VAL A 176 0.24 20.18 4.34
N ILE A 177 -0.80 19.38 4.10
CA ILE A 177 -0.87 18.43 2.99
C ILE A 177 -0.89 19.17 1.65
N SER A 178 -1.69 20.24 1.53
CA SER A 178 -1.74 21.06 0.31
C SER A 178 -0.40 21.76 0.02
N LYS A 179 0.30 22.25 1.05
CA LYS A 179 1.67 22.80 0.91
C LYS A 179 2.66 21.77 0.38
N SER A 180 2.43 20.51 0.71
CA SER A 180 3.25 19.38 0.30
C SER A 180 2.81 18.78 -1.04
N GLN A 181 1.92 19.46 -1.79
CA GLN A 181 1.35 18.97 -3.05
C GLN A 181 0.63 17.62 -2.91
N GLY A 182 0.07 17.35 -1.74
CA GLY A 182 -0.77 16.18 -1.48
C GLY A 182 -2.25 16.54 -1.41
N GLU A 183 -3.09 15.52 -1.22
CA GLU A 183 -4.55 15.64 -1.17
C GLU A 183 -5.13 14.83 -0.01
N ILE A 184 -6.28 15.25 0.51
CA ILE A 184 -7.07 14.48 1.47
C ILE A 184 -8.21 13.82 0.72
N GLU A 185 -8.28 12.48 0.78
CA GLU A 185 -9.36 11.72 0.14
C GLU A 185 -10.51 11.43 1.09
N GLN A 186 -10.20 11.13 2.35
CA GLN A 186 -11.22 10.76 3.32
C GLN A 186 -10.82 11.18 4.73
N ILE A 187 -11.81 11.57 5.53
CA ILE A 187 -11.68 11.87 6.95
C ILE A 187 -12.78 11.12 7.70
N GLU A 188 -12.44 10.45 8.80
CA GLU A 188 -13.43 9.89 9.73
C GLU A 188 -13.11 10.36 11.16
N GLN A 189 -14.15 10.81 11.85
CA GLN A 189 -14.06 11.44 13.17
C GLN A 189 -14.55 10.47 14.24
N PHE A 190 -13.74 10.27 15.28
CA PHE A 190 -14.08 9.46 16.44
C PHE A 190 -13.81 10.23 17.73
N GLU A 191 -14.33 9.71 18.85
CA GLU A 191 -14.16 10.32 20.17
C GLU A 191 -12.71 10.34 20.66
N LYS A 192 -11.92 9.32 20.32
CA LYS A 192 -10.54 9.12 20.82
C LYS A 192 -9.47 9.31 19.77
N TYR A 193 -9.83 9.39 18.50
CA TYR A 193 -8.89 9.53 17.39
C TYR A 193 -9.59 10.10 16.16
N ILE A 194 -8.80 10.53 15.18
CA ILE A 194 -9.26 10.98 13.87
C ILE A 194 -8.46 10.21 12.83
N THR A 195 -9.14 9.71 11.80
CA THR A 195 -8.48 9.01 10.71
C THR A 195 -8.51 9.84 9.44
N PHE A 196 -7.43 9.75 8.66
CA PHE A 196 -7.28 10.40 7.37
C PHE A 196 -6.77 9.39 6.35
N THR A 197 -7.36 9.44 5.16
CA THR A 197 -6.77 8.85 3.96
C THR A 197 -6.21 10.00 3.13
N LEU A 198 -4.89 9.97 2.91
CA LEU A 198 -4.11 11.06 2.32
C LEU A 198 -3.35 10.56 1.10
N LEU A 199 -3.23 11.39 0.07
CA LEU A 199 -2.31 11.21 -1.04
C LEU A 199 -1.12 12.16 -0.83
N LEU A 200 0.10 11.62 -0.81
CA LEU A 200 1.32 12.39 -0.59
C LEU A 200 2.39 12.03 -1.63
N PRO A 201 3.21 12.98 -2.10
CA PRO A 201 4.33 12.66 -2.98
C PRO A 201 5.30 11.67 -2.33
N ILE A 202 5.91 10.81 -3.14
CA ILE A 202 6.86 9.80 -2.67
C ILE A 202 8.08 10.44 -2.00
N GLU A 203 8.50 11.61 -2.48
CA GLU A 203 9.62 12.37 -1.93
C GLU A 203 9.26 13.17 -0.68
N ALA A 204 7.99 13.18 -0.27
CA ALA A 204 7.52 13.96 0.87
C ALA A 204 8.15 13.48 2.17
N ASN A 205 8.64 14.41 2.98
CA ASN A 205 9.17 14.11 4.31
C ASN A 205 8.01 13.86 5.28
N LEU A 206 7.50 12.62 5.30
CA LEU A 206 6.35 12.22 6.12
C LEU A 206 6.52 12.62 7.58
N LYS A 207 7.71 12.40 8.15
CA LYS A 207 7.97 12.70 9.57
C LYS A 207 7.80 14.19 9.88
N GLU A 208 8.29 15.06 9.00
CA GLU A 208 8.16 16.51 9.15
C GLU A 208 6.72 16.97 8.95
N ILE A 209 6.04 16.44 7.92
CA ILE A 209 4.64 16.74 7.63
C ILE A 209 3.75 16.40 8.84
N PHE A 210 3.82 15.17 9.32
CA PHE A 210 2.94 14.72 10.39
C PHE A 210 3.26 15.36 11.74
N ASN A 211 4.54 15.57 12.06
CA ASN A 211 4.92 16.29 13.26
C ASN A 211 4.43 17.75 13.22
N SER A 212 4.59 18.43 12.08
CA SER A 212 4.09 19.79 11.91
C SER A 212 2.58 19.87 12.13
N ILE A 213 1.80 18.91 11.65
CA ILE A 213 0.34 18.88 11.87
C ILE A 213 0.02 18.73 13.36
N ILE A 214 0.71 17.85 14.07
CA ILE A 214 0.52 17.65 15.51
C ILE A 214 0.86 18.91 16.28
N ASP A 215 2.01 19.54 15.99
CA ASP A 215 2.49 20.74 16.67
C ASP A 215 1.53 21.92 16.49
N GLU A 216 1.05 22.14 15.26
CA GLU A 216 0.06 23.18 14.96
C GLU A 216 -1.27 22.89 15.68
N CYS A 217 -1.77 21.65 15.63
CA CYS A 217 -2.98 21.26 16.36
C CYS A 217 -2.83 21.46 17.88
N ASN A 218 -1.70 21.07 18.45
CA ASN A 218 -1.44 21.13 19.88
C ASN A 218 -1.23 22.57 20.40
N THR A 219 -0.96 23.53 19.51
CA THR A 219 -1.00 24.96 19.85
C THR A 219 -2.39 25.40 20.31
N TYR A 220 -3.46 24.70 19.88
CA TYR A 220 -4.85 25.00 20.24
C TYR A 220 -5.38 24.20 21.45
N GLY A 221 -4.50 23.70 22.32
CA GLY A 221 -4.89 23.08 23.60
C GLY A 221 -4.35 21.67 23.85
N ASN A 222 -3.25 21.30 23.18
CA ASN A 222 -2.49 20.06 23.39
C ASN A 222 -3.36 18.79 23.48
N PHE A 223 -4.20 18.57 22.47
CA PHE A 223 -5.22 17.52 22.49
C PHE A 223 -4.86 16.27 21.69
N LEU A 224 -3.88 16.34 20.78
CA LEU A 224 -3.35 15.20 20.04
C LEU A 224 -2.09 14.65 20.71
N SER A 225 -1.94 13.34 20.66
CA SER A 225 -0.73 12.64 21.04
C SER A 225 0.34 12.80 19.95
N GLU A 226 1.60 12.85 20.36
CA GLU A 226 2.75 12.72 19.47
C GLU A 226 2.81 11.34 18.80
N ASN A 227 2.14 10.35 19.40
CA ASN A 227 2.03 9.01 18.82
C ASN A 227 0.92 8.98 17.77
N ILE A 228 1.30 8.74 16.52
CA ILE A 228 0.40 8.52 15.39
C ILE A 228 0.62 7.14 14.78
N ILE A 229 -0.40 6.65 14.08
CA ILE A 229 -0.29 5.43 13.26
C ILE A 229 -0.33 5.87 11.81
N ILE A 230 0.65 5.45 11.01
CA ILE A 230 0.71 5.70 9.58
C ILE A 230 0.96 4.36 8.89
N THR A 231 0.19 4.06 7.85
CA THR A 231 0.39 2.88 7.02
C THR A 231 0.06 3.17 5.57
N ASN A 232 0.85 2.62 4.66
CA ASN A 232 0.61 2.60 3.22
C ASN A 232 0.21 1.18 2.75
N VAL A 233 -0.12 0.29 3.69
CA VAL A 233 -0.38 -1.14 3.43
C VAL A 233 -1.86 -1.47 3.41
N LYS A 234 -2.63 -0.99 4.39
CA LYS A 234 -4.09 -1.19 4.40
C LYS A 234 -4.76 -0.17 5.30
N LYS A 235 -6.05 0.07 5.08
CA LYS A 235 -6.87 0.84 6.01
C LYS A 235 -7.12 -0.01 7.25
N LEU A 236 -6.82 0.53 8.43
CA LEU A 236 -7.07 -0.20 9.68
C LEU A 236 -8.56 -0.10 10.03
N SER A 237 -9.13 -1.21 10.46
CA SER A 237 -10.48 -1.24 11.03
C SER A 237 -10.49 -0.59 12.42
N THR A 238 -11.67 -0.14 12.86
CA THR A 238 -11.84 0.45 14.20
C THR A 238 -11.34 -0.47 15.32
N LYS A 239 -11.57 -1.78 15.20
CA LYS A 239 -11.07 -2.80 16.15
C LYS A 239 -9.55 -2.87 16.20
N GLU A 240 -8.89 -2.88 15.04
CA GLU A 240 -7.43 -2.91 14.98
C GLU A 240 -6.83 -1.65 15.61
N ILE A 241 -7.43 -0.49 15.33
CA ILE A 241 -7.02 0.78 15.95
C ILE A 241 -7.18 0.70 17.47
N GLU A 242 -8.33 0.22 17.98
CA GLU A 242 -8.57 0.03 19.41
C GLU A 242 -7.54 -0.91 20.06
N ASP A 243 -7.24 -2.04 19.43
CA ASP A 243 -6.23 -2.99 19.91
C ASP A 243 -4.82 -2.34 19.99
N PHE A 244 -4.46 -1.51 19.00
CA PHE A 244 -3.22 -0.73 19.02
C PHE A 244 -3.17 0.30 20.15
N LEU A 245 -4.32 0.88 20.52
CA LEU A 245 -4.42 1.85 21.61
C LEU A 245 -4.39 1.17 22.99
N GLU A 246 -5.00 -0.01 23.13
CA GLU A 246 -5.01 -0.77 24.38
C GLU A 246 -3.64 -1.38 24.70
N THR A 247 -2.91 -1.86 23.70
CA THR A 247 -1.56 -2.44 23.88
C THR A 247 -0.49 -1.41 24.29
N LYS A 248 -0.71 -0.12 24.02
CA LYS A 248 0.14 0.99 24.50
C LYS A 248 -0.24 1.53 25.88
N SER A 249 -1.38 1.12 26.46
CA SER A 249 -1.73 1.49 27.83
C SER A 249 -0.85 0.71 28.81
N PRO A 250 -0.10 1.34 29.74
CA PRO A 250 0.72 0.61 30.70
C PRO A 250 -0.15 -0.37 31.49
N PRO A 251 0.37 -1.56 31.86
CA PRO A 251 -0.40 -2.51 32.65
C PRO A 251 -0.85 -1.82 33.92
N LYS A 252 -2.17 -1.74 34.14
CA LYS A 252 -2.77 -1.30 35.40
C LYS A 252 -2.15 -2.15 36.50
N HIS A 253 -1.21 -1.58 37.24
CA HIS A 253 -0.73 -2.15 38.48
C HIS A 253 -1.99 -2.27 39.35
N LYS A 254 -2.54 -3.49 39.45
CA LYS A 254 -3.54 -3.81 40.46
C LYS A 254 -2.85 -3.60 41.80
N SER A 255 -3.02 -2.42 42.37
CA SER A 255 -2.88 -2.19 43.80
C SER A 255 -3.84 -3.18 44.46
N ARG A 256 -3.29 -4.29 44.93
CA ARG A 256 -4.03 -5.18 45.82
C ARG A 256 -4.27 -4.42 47.12
N PRO A 257 -5.51 -4.34 47.61
CA PRO A 257 -5.73 -3.98 49.00
C PRO A 257 -5.32 -5.16 49.89
N PHE A 258 -4.83 -4.80 51.08
CA PHE A 258 -4.35 -5.61 52.21
C PHE A 258 -2.88 -6.05 52.17
#